data_AF-A0A8S3QQA9-F1
#
_entry.id   AF-A0A8S3QQA9-F1
#
_cell.length_a   1.000
_cell.length_b   1.000
_cell.length_c   1.000
_cell.angle_alpha   90.00
_cell.angle_beta   90.00
_cell.angle_gamma   90.00
#
_symmetry.space_group_name_H-M   'P 1'
#
loop_
_entity.id
_entity.type
_entity.pdbx_description
1 polymer ?
#
loop_
_entity_poly.entity_id
_entity_poly.type
_entity_poly.pdbx_seq_one_letter_code
_entity_poly.pdbx_strand_id
1 'polypeptide(L)'
;MGIVVLNILADASYDLLKQDKPNIRPRRECDITNLYSEHRNLNKHIPSNSWGGSWQRIQNTDLAIGDDIERIRLTRNELQHSRIFHLDDTRFNELCNILSDLLKRFDNHNKPAILYTDQLNKILAKTVSAEEVKLIKNEIFGMTIEVDFEHQVNLPAQ
;
A
#
# COMPACT_ATOMS: atom_id res chain seq x y z
N MET A 1 4.50 -4.12 -9.52
CA MET A 1 4.15 -3.57 -8.19
C MET A 1 3.20 -4.49 -7.40
N GLY A 2 2.06 -4.90 -7.96
CA GLY A 2 1.04 -5.70 -7.24
C GLY A 2 1.54 -6.97 -6.53
N ILE A 3 2.39 -7.78 -7.19
CA ILE A 3 2.95 -9.00 -6.57
C ILE A 3 3.77 -8.70 -5.30
N VAL A 4 4.53 -7.60 -5.30
CA VAL A 4 5.39 -7.26 -4.15
C VAL A 4 4.56 -6.74 -2.97
N VAL A 5 3.49 -5.98 -3.26
CA VAL A 5 2.52 -5.55 -2.24
C VAL A 5 1.81 -6.75 -1.62
N LEU A 6 1.41 -7.74 -2.42
CA LEU A 6 0.79 -8.97 -1.92
C LEU A 6 1.72 -9.77 -1.00
N ASN A 7 3.04 -9.77 -1.25
CA ASN A 7 4.00 -10.43 -0.38
C ASN A 7 4.09 -9.76 0.99
N ILE A 8 4.10 -8.43 1.06
CA ILE A 8 4.09 -7.71 2.34
C ILE A 8 2.83 -8.02 3.13
N LEU A 9 1.67 -8.06 2.47
CA LEU A 9 0.41 -8.39 3.13
C LEU A 9 0.37 -9.84 3.60
N ALA A 10 0.93 -10.76 2.82
CA ALA A 10 1.11 -12.15 3.23
C ALA A 10 2.02 -12.25 4.45
N ASP A 11 3.11 -11.48 4.50
CA ASP A 11 4.01 -11.49 5.63
C ASP A 11 3.37 -10.96 6.92
N ALA A 12 2.67 -9.83 6.82
CA ALA A 12 1.96 -9.24 7.95
C ALA A 12 0.82 -10.15 8.46
N SER A 13 0.07 -10.74 7.52
CA SER A 13 -1.01 -11.69 7.84
C SER A 13 -0.47 -12.99 8.46
N TYR A 14 0.71 -13.46 8.03
CA TYR A 14 1.34 -14.65 8.59
C TYR A 14 1.79 -14.42 10.03
N ASP A 15 2.42 -13.28 10.31
CA ASP A 15 2.90 -12.95 11.66
C ASP A 15 1.76 -12.77 12.65
N LEU A 16 0.64 -12.21 12.19
CA LEU A 16 -0.60 -12.18 12.97
C LEU A 16 -1.08 -13.62 13.28
N LEU A 17 -1.17 -14.48 12.25
CA LEU A 17 -1.66 -15.85 12.40
C LEU A 17 -0.78 -16.68 13.34
N LYS A 18 0.53 -16.49 13.29
CA LYS A 18 1.51 -17.21 14.10
C LYS A 18 1.33 -16.96 15.59
N GLN A 19 0.90 -15.75 15.98
CA GLN A 19 0.60 -15.41 17.38
C GLN A 19 -0.59 -16.23 17.88
N ASP A 20 -1.55 -16.52 17.01
CA ASP A 20 -2.76 -17.25 17.36
C ASP A 20 -2.67 -18.77 17.22
N LYS A 21 -1.79 -19.22 16.33
CA LYS A 21 -1.62 -20.63 15.97
C LYS A 21 -0.12 -20.91 15.84
N PRO A 22 0.51 -21.56 16.84
CA PRO A 22 1.95 -21.79 16.84
C PRO A 22 2.40 -22.79 15.77
N ASN A 23 1.52 -23.74 15.40
CA ASN A 23 1.78 -24.76 14.38
C ASN A 23 1.07 -24.40 13.07
N ILE A 24 1.62 -23.42 12.36
CA ILE A 24 1.21 -23.09 10.98
C ILE A 24 2.23 -23.63 9.97
N ARG A 25 1.77 -23.79 8.72
CA ARG A 25 2.64 -24.19 7.61
C ARG A 25 3.82 -23.21 7.48
N PRO A 26 4.96 -23.64 6.92
CA PRO A 26 6.07 -22.74 6.66
C PRO A 26 5.64 -21.51 5.86
N ARG A 27 6.19 -20.33 6.20
CA ARG A 27 5.87 -19.05 5.54
C ARG A 27 5.88 -19.12 4.02
N ARG A 28 6.91 -19.75 3.44
CA ARG A 28 7.08 -19.91 1.99
C ARG A 28 5.98 -20.75 1.30
N GLU A 29 5.23 -21.52 2.07
CA GLU A 29 4.13 -22.38 1.60
C GLU A 29 2.75 -21.74 1.84
N CYS A 30 2.73 -20.53 2.42
CA CYS A 30 1.52 -19.78 2.68
C CYS A 30 1.38 -18.66 1.66
N ASP A 31 0.28 -18.65 0.92
CA ASP A 31 -0.15 -17.50 0.15
C ASP A 31 -1.21 -16.71 0.92
N ILE A 32 -1.49 -15.49 0.45
CA ILE A 32 -2.47 -14.59 1.06
C ILE A 32 -3.90 -15.17 1.12
N THR A 33 -4.26 -16.07 0.20
CA THR A 33 -5.58 -16.72 0.17
C THR A 33 -5.68 -17.78 1.27
N ASN A 34 -4.63 -18.58 1.42
CA ASN A 34 -4.51 -19.59 2.48
C ASN A 34 -4.52 -18.91 3.85
N LEU A 35 -3.76 -17.83 4.01
CA LEU A 35 -3.68 -17.08 5.26
C LEU A 35 -5.02 -16.45 5.66
N TYR A 36 -5.73 -15.83 4.70
CA TYR A 36 -7.08 -15.32 4.94
C TYR A 36 -8.03 -16.44 5.40
N SER A 37 -7.97 -17.61 4.75
CA SER A 37 -8.83 -18.75 5.09
C SER A 37 -8.56 -19.28 6.49
N GLU A 38 -7.29 -19.37 6.89
CA GLU A 38 -6.89 -19.78 8.25
C GLU A 38 -7.38 -18.79 9.31
N HIS A 39 -7.23 -17.48 9.10
CA HIS A 39 -7.75 -16.45 9.99
C HIS A 39 -9.27 -16.58 10.19
N ARG A 40 -10.00 -16.74 9.08
CA ARG A 40 -11.44 -16.94 9.11
C ARG A 40 -11.83 -18.25 9.80
N ASN A 41 -11.04 -19.31 9.68
CA ASN A 41 -11.35 -20.57 10.34
C ASN A 41 -11.13 -20.49 11.85
N LEU A 42 -10.08 -19.79 12.29
CA LEU A 42 -9.80 -19.59 13.71
C LEU A 42 -10.79 -18.65 14.39
N ASN A 43 -11.39 -17.71 13.65
CA ASN A 43 -12.41 -16.77 14.14
C ASN A 43 -12.03 -15.99 15.41
N LYS A 44 -10.73 -15.76 15.66
CA LYS A 44 -10.27 -14.98 16.82
C LYS A 44 -10.42 -13.47 16.61
N HIS A 45 -10.27 -13.03 15.37
CA HIS A 45 -10.35 -11.61 14.98
C HIS A 45 -11.58 -11.40 14.11
N ILE A 46 -12.75 -11.39 14.74
CA ILE A 46 -14.02 -11.24 14.00
C ILE A 46 -14.15 -9.78 13.53
N PRO A 47 -14.35 -9.53 12.22
CA PRO A 47 -14.59 -8.19 11.70
C PRO A 47 -15.90 -7.61 12.20
N SER A 48 -15.95 -6.29 12.34
CA SER A 48 -17.11 -5.52 12.79
C SER A 48 -18.34 -5.75 11.89
N ASN A 49 -18.09 -5.97 10.59
CA ASN A 49 -19.12 -6.16 9.57
C ASN A 49 -19.25 -7.59 9.05
N SER A 50 -18.82 -8.58 9.84
CA SER A 50 -18.75 -10.01 9.46
C SER A 50 -17.80 -10.30 8.29
N TRP A 51 -17.45 -11.57 8.12
CA TRP A 51 -16.58 -12.02 7.04
C TRP A 51 -17.25 -11.87 5.66
N GLY A 52 -16.47 -11.57 4.62
CA GLY A 52 -16.98 -11.45 3.26
C GLY A 52 -17.63 -10.10 2.95
N GLY A 53 -17.22 -9.04 3.64
CA GLY A 53 -17.71 -7.68 3.41
C GLY A 53 -17.26 -7.11 2.06
N SER A 54 -17.79 -5.93 1.70
CA SER A 54 -17.30 -5.12 0.59
C SER A 54 -16.64 -3.84 1.12
N TRP A 55 -15.92 -3.10 0.28
CA TRP A 55 -15.34 -1.81 0.68
C TRP A 55 -16.36 -0.83 1.25
N GLN A 56 -17.61 -0.86 0.77
CA GLN A 56 -18.67 0.00 1.30
C GLN A 56 -19.07 -0.35 2.74
N ARG A 57 -18.92 -1.63 3.11
CA ARG A 57 -19.25 -2.13 4.46
C ARG A 57 -18.07 -1.99 5.42
N ILE A 58 -16.85 -1.92 4.92
CA ILE A 58 -15.64 -1.81 5.73
C ILE A 58 -15.14 -0.38 5.61
N GLN A 59 -15.57 0.47 6.53
CA GLN A 59 -15.20 1.87 6.53
C GLN A 59 -13.79 2.05 7.08
N ASN A 60 -13.08 3.11 6.71
CA ASN A 60 -11.72 3.37 7.23
C ASN A 60 -11.69 3.62 8.76
N THR A 61 -12.85 3.80 9.38
CA THR A 61 -13.04 3.93 10.83
C THR A 61 -13.16 2.59 11.57
N ASP A 62 -13.34 1.47 10.85
CA ASP A 62 -13.47 0.15 11.47
C ASP A 62 -12.06 -0.40 11.78
N LEU A 63 -11.57 -0.16 12.99
CA LEU A 63 -10.17 -0.41 13.36
C LEU A 63 -9.92 -1.78 14.00
N ALA A 64 -10.87 -2.72 13.94
CA ALA A 64 -10.65 -4.04 14.49
C ALA A 64 -9.67 -4.83 13.60
N ILE A 65 -8.88 -5.73 14.22
CA ILE A 65 -7.94 -6.60 13.49
C ILE A 65 -8.66 -7.43 12.42
N GLY A 66 -9.88 -7.89 12.71
CA GLY A 66 -10.70 -8.61 11.74
C GLY A 66 -11.05 -7.77 10.50
N ASP A 67 -11.30 -6.48 10.68
CA ASP A 67 -11.58 -5.56 9.57
C ASP A 67 -10.34 -5.38 8.70
N ASP A 68 -9.14 -5.35 9.29
CA ASP A 68 -7.87 -5.30 8.55
C ASP A 68 -7.61 -6.57 7.73
N ILE A 69 -7.94 -7.75 8.27
CA ILE A 69 -7.85 -9.00 7.53
C ILE A 69 -8.80 -8.98 6.31
N GLU A 70 -10.00 -8.42 6.45
CA GLU A 70 -10.91 -8.25 5.32
C GLU A 70 -10.41 -7.20 4.31
N ARG A 71 -9.80 -6.09 4.74
CA ARG A 71 -9.16 -5.11 3.84
C ARG A 71 -8.06 -5.76 3.00
N ILE A 72 -7.23 -6.63 3.60
CA ILE A 72 -6.22 -7.39 2.85
C ILE A 72 -6.88 -8.23 1.74
N ARG A 73 -7.96 -8.96 2.05
CA ARG A 73 -8.67 -9.76 1.05
C ARG A 73 -9.21 -8.88 -0.07
N LEU A 74 -9.84 -7.76 0.28
CA LEU A 74 -10.42 -6.84 -0.69
C LEU A 74 -9.37 -6.21 -1.59
N THR A 75 -8.26 -5.73 -1.02
CA THR A 75 -7.13 -5.21 -1.80
C THR A 75 -6.55 -6.27 -2.71
N ARG A 76 -6.36 -7.50 -2.22
CA ARG A 76 -5.89 -8.61 -3.07
C ARG A 76 -6.84 -8.86 -4.24
N ASN A 77 -8.14 -8.91 -3.98
CA ASN A 77 -9.12 -9.13 -5.02
C ASN A 77 -9.08 -8.02 -6.07
N GLU A 78 -8.99 -6.75 -5.66
CA GLU A 78 -8.85 -5.64 -6.61
C GLU A 78 -7.57 -5.74 -7.43
N LEU A 79 -6.43 -6.00 -6.79
CA LEU A 79 -5.14 -6.13 -7.48
C LEU A 79 -5.08 -7.34 -8.43
N GLN A 80 -5.78 -8.43 -8.11
CA GLN A 80 -5.82 -9.65 -8.92
C GLN A 80 -6.79 -9.51 -10.12
N HIS A 81 -7.90 -8.79 -9.94
CA HIS A 81 -8.93 -8.62 -10.97
C HIS A 81 -8.75 -7.36 -11.82
N SER A 82 -7.96 -6.38 -11.38
CA SER A 82 -7.50 -5.31 -12.23
C SER A 82 -6.58 -5.90 -13.30
N ARG A 83 -7.11 -6.11 -14.51
CA ARG A 83 -6.24 -6.27 -15.70
C ARG A 83 -5.25 -5.11 -15.65
N ILE A 84 -3.98 -5.43 -15.88
CA ILE A 84 -2.75 -4.70 -15.52
C ILE A 84 -2.69 -3.17 -15.84
N PHE A 85 -3.73 -2.55 -16.40
CA PHE A 85 -3.76 -1.16 -16.88
C PHE A 85 -5.04 -0.34 -16.60
N HIS A 86 -5.92 -0.70 -15.66
CA HIS A 86 -7.17 0.06 -15.42
C HIS A 86 -7.47 0.43 -13.97
N LEU A 87 -6.46 0.41 -13.08
CA LEU A 87 -6.61 1.10 -11.81
C LEU A 87 -6.22 2.57 -12.05
N ASP A 88 -7.17 3.49 -11.94
CA ASP A 88 -6.87 4.91 -12.05
C ASP A 88 -6.00 5.38 -10.88
N ASP A 89 -5.28 6.49 -11.07
CA ASP A 89 -4.33 7.00 -10.08
C ASP A 89 -5.02 7.35 -8.75
N THR A 90 -6.27 7.79 -8.79
CA THR A 90 -7.06 8.09 -7.59
C THR A 90 -7.27 6.83 -6.77
N ARG A 91 -7.79 5.76 -7.38
CA ARG A 91 -8.05 4.49 -6.71
C ARG A 91 -6.76 3.79 -6.28
N PHE A 92 -5.71 3.91 -7.10
CA PHE A 92 -4.39 3.44 -6.73
C PHE A 92 -3.88 4.11 -5.46
N ASN A 93 -3.92 5.44 -5.39
CA ASN A 93 -3.50 6.20 -4.22
C ASN A 93 -4.35 5.90 -2.98
N GLU A 94 -5.66 5.74 -3.14
CA GLU A 94 -6.55 5.29 -2.07
C GLU A 94 -6.12 3.93 -1.49
N LEU A 95 -5.86 2.95 -2.36
CA LEU A 95 -5.38 1.63 -1.93
C LEU A 95 -4.03 1.74 -1.23
N CYS A 96 -3.09 2.53 -1.75
CA CYS A 96 -1.80 2.76 -1.09
C CYS A 96 -1.96 3.36 0.32
N ASN A 97 -2.86 4.32 0.49
CA ASN A 97 -3.14 4.92 1.80
C ASN A 97 -3.75 3.91 2.77
N ILE A 98 -4.77 3.17 2.32
CA ILE A 98 -5.41 2.11 3.11
C ILE A 98 -4.37 1.07 3.55
N LEU A 99 -3.51 0.63 2.63
CA LEU A 99 -2.46 -0.32 2.93
C LEU A 99 -1.43 0.25 3.91
N SER A 100 -1.01 1.50 3.73
CA SER A 100 -0.07 2.16 4.64
C SER A 100 -0.62 2.20 6.07
N ASP A 101 -1.88 2.59 6.25
CA ASP A 101 -2.50 2.67 7.57
C ASP A 101 -2.70 1.29 8.21
N LEU A 102 -3.09 0.29 7.41
CA LEU A 102 -3.20 -1.09 7.86
C LEU A 102 -1.84 -1.65 8.29
N LEU A 103 -0.79 -1.45 7.49
CA LEU A 103 0.54 -1.93 7.82
C LEU A 103 1.10 -1.25 9.07
N LYS A 104 0.81 0.04 9.31
CA LYS A 104 1.16 0.71 10.58
C LYS A 104 0.51 0.01 11.77
N ARG A 105 -0.76 -0.39 11.65
CA ARG A 105 -1.46 -1.12 12.71
C ARG A 105 -0.83 -2.50 12.94
N PHE A 106 -0.46 -3.21 11.87
CA PHE A 106 0.25 -4.48 12.01
C PHE A 106 1.67 -4.35 12.53
N ASP A 107 2.40 -3.28 12.20
CA ASP A 107 3.70 -3.02 12.79
C ASP A 107 3.59 -2.87 14.31
N ASN A 108 2.60 -2.11 14.78
CA ASN A 108 2.32 -1.94 16.21
C ASN A 108 1.88 -3.25 16.89
N HIS A 109 1.05 -4.04 16.20
CA HIS A 109 0.50 -5.27 16.74
C HIS A 109 1.52 -6.41 16.75
N ASN A 110 2.10 -6.73 15.59
CA ASN A 110 3.02 -7.84 15.40
C ASN A 110 4.43 -7.56 15.94
N LYS A 111 4.81 -6.29 16.04
CA LYS A 111 6.17 -5.84 16.42
C LYS A 111 7.26 -6.61 15.64
N PRO A 112 7.19 -6.62 14.29
CA PRO A 112 8.13 -7.36 13.49
C PRO A 112 9.54 -6.77 13.64
N ALA A 113 10.56 -7.61 13.42
CA ALA A 113 11.95 -7.13 13.42
C ALA A 113 12.23 -6.11 12.29
N ILE A 114 11.46 -6.21 11.19
CA ILE A 114 11.48 -5.28 10.06
C ILE A 114 10.06 -4.81 9.82
N LEU A 115 9.84 -3.50 9.86
CA LEU A 115 8.51 -2.92 9.67
C LEU A 115 7.98 -3.17 8.25
N TYR A 116 6.72 -3.53 8.14
CA TYR A 116 6.05 -3.70 6.85
C TYR A 116 5.86 -2.36 6.14
N THR A 117 5.64 -1.28 6.90
CA THR A 117 5.56 0.08 6.37
C THR A 117 6.87 0.50 5.69
N ASP A 118 8.03 0.17 6.27
CA ASP A 118 9.33 0.43 5.65
C ASP A 118 9.49 -0.34 4.33
N GLN A 119 9.00 -1.57 4.28
CA GLN A 119 9.03 -2.38 3.06
C GLN A 119 8.13 -1.77 1.97
N LEU A 120 6.92 -1.33 2.34
CA LEU A 120 6.00 -0.64 1.42
C LEU A 120 6.61 0.67 0.92
N ASN A 121 7.15 1.50 1.81
CA ASN A 121 7.77 2.77 1.46
C ASN A 121 8.97 2.59 0.52
N LYS A 122 9.78 1.54 0.70
CA LYS A 122 10.87 1.21 -0.24
C LYS A 122 10.35 0.85 -1.62
N ILE A 123 9.22 0.14 -1.73
CA ILE A 123 8.61 -0.19 -3.03
C ILE A 123 8.08 1.08 -3.67
N LEU A 124 7.30 1.87 -2.93
CA LEU A 124 6.75 3.13 -3.43
C LEU A 124 7.89 4.06 -3.87
N ALA A 125 8.92 4.25 -3.06
CA ALA A 125 10.09 5.05 -3.41
C ALA A 125 10.85 4.55 -4.65
N LYS A 126 11.00 3.24 -4.83
CA LYS A 126 11.59 2.65 -6.06
C LYS A 126 10.71 2.83 -7.30
N THR A 127 9.40 2.91 -7.10
CA THR A 127 8.47 3.20 -8.20
C THR A 127 8.36 4.71 -8.48
N VAL A 128 8.85 5.54 -7.55
CA VAL A 128 8.87 7.01 -7.60
C VAL A 128 10.28 7.55 -7.93
N SER A 129 11.33 6.71 -8.00
CA SER A 129 12.68 7.14 -8.36
C SER A 129 12.87 7.12 -9.89
N ALA A 130 13.37 8.16 -10.57
CA ALA A 130 13.92 9.42 -10.05
C ALA A 130 13.70 10.62 -11.00
N GLU A 131 13.38 10.40 -12.27
CA GLU A 131 13.24 11.46 -13.27
C GLU A 131 11.82 12.08 -13.31
N GLU A 132 10.76 11.28 -13.19
CA GLU A 132 9.37 11.74 -13.41
C GLU A 132 8.83 12.63 -12.28
N VAL A 133 9.23 12.38 -11.03
CA VAL A 133 8.84 13.23 -9.89
C VAL A 133 9.51 14.60 -9.94
N LYS A 134 10.65 14.72 -10.62
CA LYS A 134 11.35 15.99 -10.88
C LYS A 134 10.62 16.83 -11.93
N LEU A 135 10.10 16.20 -12.99
CA LEU A 135 9.27 16.83 -14.01
C LEU A 135 7.93 17.30 -13.43
N ILE A 136 7.24 16.44 -12.69
CA ILE A 136 5.93 16.75 -12.10
C ILE A 136 6.03 17.87 -11.06
N LYS A 137 7.10 17.95 -10.26
CA LYS A 137 7.33 19.08 -9.35
C LYS A 137 7.57 20.41 -10.06
N ASN A 138 8.29 20.41 -11.19
CA ASN A 138 8.56 21.63 -11.96
C ASN A 138 7.31 22.14 -12.68
N GLU A 139 6.42 21.25 -13.11
CA GLU A 139 5.14 21.62 -13.76
C GLU A 139 4.07 22.06 -12.75
N ILE A 140 4.04 21.46 -11.55
CA ILE A 140 3.03 21.80 -10.52
C ILE A 140 3.39 23.10 -9.77
N PHE A 141 4.67 23.46 -9.62
CA PHE A 141 5.11 24.71 -8.97
C PHE A 141 5.48 25.84 -9.94
N GLY A 142 5.05 25.74 -11.20
CA GLY A 142 5.13 26.87 -12.12
C GLY A 142 4.25 28.04 -11.67
N MET A 143 4.80 28.95 -10.85
CA MET A 143 4.41 30.35 -10.87
C MET A 143 5.55 31.29 -10.42
N THR A 144 6.32 31.65 -11.46
CA THR A 144 6.95 32.94 -11.81
C THR A 144 7.70 33.75 -10.75
N ILE A 145 9.02 33.84 -10.92
CA ILE A 145 9.80 35.03 -10.56
C ILE A 145 10.56 35.47 -11.81
N GLU A 146 10.18 36.61 -12.39
CA GLU A 146 11.09 37.38 -13.25
C GLU A 146 12.30 37.76 -12.41
N VAL A 147 13.48 37.26 -12.77
CA VAL A 147 14.72 37.87 -12.33
C VAL A 147 15.48 38.29 -13.57
N ASP A 148 15.26 39.56 -13.90
CA ASP A 148 16.05 40.32 -14.85
C ASP A 148 17.53 40.26 -14.43
N PHE A 149 18.38 39.76 -15.31
CA PHE A 149 19.80 40.07 -15.27
C PHE A 149 20.13 40.80 -16.56
N GLU A 150 20.01 42.11 -16.46
CA GLU A 150 20.47 43.08 -17.43
C GLU A 150 21.90 42.80 -17.94
N HIS A 151 22.02 43.01 -19.25
CA HIS A 151 23.17 43.52 -20.01
C HIS A 151 24.44 42.64 -20.16
N GLN A 152 24.68 42.21 -21.41
CA GLN A 152 25.69 42.88 -22.26
C GLN A 152 25.50 42.63 -23.77
N VAL A 153 24.94 43.64 -24.44
CA VAL A 153 25.38 44.30 -25.69
C VAL A 153 26.10 43.47 -26.77
N ASN A 154 25.45 43.29 -27.94
CA ASN A 154 25.91 43.96 -29.17
C ASN A 154 24.87 43.93 -30.31
N LEU A 155 24.66 45.12 -30.89
CA LEU A 155 23.77 45.46 -32.01
C LEU A 155 24.29 44.90 -33.35
N PRO A 156 23.43 44.80 -34.40
CA PRO A 156 23.82 44.28 -35.70
C PRO A 156 24.50 45.35 -36.56
N ALA A 157 25.58 44.99 -37.26
CA ALA A 157 26.05 45.75 -38.40
C ALA A 157 25.28 45.32 -39.65
N GLN A 158 24.83 46.32 -40.39
CA GLN A 158 24.16 46.26 -41.70
C GLN A 158 25.03 45.61 -42.77
#